data_AF-A0A512JG04-F1
#
_entry.id   AF-A0A512JG04-F1
#
_cell.length_a   1.000
_cell.length_b   1.000
_cell.length_c   1.000
_cell.angle_alpha   90.00
_cell.angle_beta   90.00
_cell.angle_gamma   90.00
#
_symmetry.space_group_name_H-M   'P 1'
#
loop_
_entity.id
_entity.type
_entity.pdbx_description
1 polymer ?
#
loop_
_entity_poly.entity_id
_entity_poly.type
_entity_poly.pdbx_seq_one_letter_code
_entity_poly.pdbx_strand_id
1 'polypeptide(L)'
;MHRFPPERIVCLTEETVETLYLLGEQDRIVGVSGYAVRPPQVRREKPRVSAFTSADIPKVLALEPDLVLIFSDLQAGIVADLVRAGVAVHAFNHRDVAGILAMIRTVGALVEARDKAEALAAGYEDRLAQVAAQARGRPRPRVYFEEWDEPLISCIGWVSELVRIAGGDDVFPELADQAAAKDRIVAPQAVLAAAPEVILASWCGKMVVPSRIASRPGWSDIPAVVQGRIVEIKSPLILQPGPAALTDGLDAILQALGHPLLEAVPSPGVVRQEAASPPPWPLTERHRTLLLRVPDEGWIEGARLDARSLEVLVRRGWLRRVHCDPLGRRRYDGFQRTRAAREALAGGMPSP
;
A
#
# COMPACT_ATOMS: atom_id res chain seq x y z
N MET A 1 -14.55 10.11 -17.44
CA MET A 1 -13.71 10.88 -16.49
C MET A 1 -13.77 12.33 -16.94
N HIS A 2 -14.18 13.25 -16.06
CA HIS A 2 -14.44 14.64 -16.42
C HIS A 2 -13.26 15.59 -16.13
N ARG A 3 -12.21 15.11 -15.44
CA ARG A 3 -10.99 15.85 -15.10
C ARG A 3 -9.76 14.93 -15.18
N PHE A 4 -8.64 15.44 -15.70
CA PHE A 4 -7.35 14.76 -15.69
C PHE A 4 -6.26 15.71 -15.14
N PRO A 5 -5.39 15.25 -14.21
CA PRO A 5 -5.47 13.97 -13.49
C PRO A 5 -6.73 13.91 -12.59
N PRO A 6 -7.23 12.71 -12.24
CA PRO A 6 -8.41 12.57 -11.39
C PRO A 6 -8.12 13.13 -10.00
N GLU A 7 -9.03 13.93 -9.46
CA GLU A 7 -8.86 14.57 -8.14
C GLU A 7 -9.73 13.90 -7.07
N ARG A 8 -10.76 13.16 -7.48
CA ARG A 8 -11.67 12.41 -6.60
C ARG A 8 -11.68 10.94 -6.99
N ILE A 9 -10.94 10.13 -6.26
CA ILE A 9 -10.74 8.71 -6.53
C ILE A 9 -11.43 7.89 -5.44
N VAL A 10 -12.27 6.94 -5.84
CA VAL A 10 -12.75 5.88 -4.95
C VAL A 10 -11.92 4.63 -5.21
N CYS A 11 -11.32 4.06 -4.17
CA CYS A 11 -10.50 2.84 -4.26
C CYS A 11 -11.26 1.67 -3.64
N LEU A 12 -11.70 0.71 -4.43
CA LEU A 12 -12.45 -0.45 -3.93
C LEU A 12 -11.56 -1.62 -3.47
N THR A 13 -10.24 -1.42 -3.47
CA THR A 13 -9.24 -2.39 -3.02
C THR A 13 -8.08 -1.73 -2.27
N GLU A 14 -7.32 -2.51 -1.51
CA GLU A 14 -6.26 -1.98 -0.63
C GLU A 14 -5.00 -1.58 -1.40
N GLU A 15 -4.60 -2.33 -2.41
CA GLU A 15 -3.34 -2.11 -3.13
C GLU A 15 -3.28 -0.74 -3.82
N THR A 16 -4.42 -0.26 -4.32
CA THR A 16 -4.53 1.07 -4.93
C THR A 16 -4.51 2.19 -3.88
N VAL A 17 -5.12 1.96 -2.71
CA VAL A 17 -5.01 2.85 -1.56
C VAL A 17 -3.55 2.96 -1.14
N GLU A 18 -2.90 1.85 -0.80
CA GLU A 18 -1.53 1.83 -0.31
C GLU A 18 -0.57 2.51 -1.30
N THR A 19 -0.71 2.21 -2.59
CA THR A 19 0.07 2.86 -3.65
C THR A 19 -0.11 4.38 -3.62
N LEU A 20 -1.34 4.91 -3.57
CA LEU A 20 -1.57 6.35 -3.53
C LEU A 20 -0.98 7.02 -2.28
N TYR A 21 -1.00 6.36 -1.12
CA TYR A 21 -0.31 6.86 0.08
C TYR A 21 1.21 6.87 -0.10
N LEU A 22 1.79 5.79 -0.66
CA LEU A 22 3.24 5.70 -0.91
C LEU A 22 3.74 6.75 -1.91
N LEU A 23 2.89 7.19 -2.84
CA LEU A 23 3.18 8.27 -3.80
C LEU A 23 2.93 9.68 -3.23
N GLY A 24 2.31 9.80 -2.05
CA GLY A 24 1.94 11.08 -1.45
C GLY A 24 0.71 11.74 -2.12
N GLU A 25 -0.16 10.93 -2.72
CA GLU A 25 -1.36 11.34 -3.48
C GLU A 25 -2.67 10.89 -2.81
N GLN A 26 -2.62 10.48 -1.53
CA GLN A 26 -3.76 10.01 -0.73
C GLN A 26 -4.91 11.01 -0.59
N ASP A 27 -4.65 12.30 -0.83
CA ASP A 27 -5.65 13.36 -0.74
C ASP A 27 -6.71 13.27 -1.82
N ARG A 28 -6.39 12.61 -2.93
CA ARG A 28 -7.33 12.30 -4.01
C ARG A 28 -8.35 11.25 -3.60
N ILE A 29 -8.06 10.45 -2.57
CA ILE A 29 -8.95 9.37 -2.13
C ILE A 29 -10.15 9.98 -1.40
N VAL A 30 -11.35 9.78 -1.95
CA VAL A 30 -12.62 10.25 -1.38
C VAL A 30 -13.46 9.11 -0.79
N GLY A 31 -13.14 7.86 -1.12
CA GLY A 31 -13.80 6.67 -0.55
C GLY A 31 -12.96 5.42 -0.71
N VAL A 32 -13.12 4.48 0.21
CA VAL A 32 -12.36 3.22 0.24
C VAL A 32 -13.26 2.00 0.46
N SER A 33 -12.75 0.81 0.15
CA SER A 33 -13.35 -0.44 0.62
C SER A 33 -13.24 -0.60 2.14
N GLY A 34 -14.17 -1.33 2.73
CA GLY A 34 -14.10 -1.79 4.12
C GLY A 34 -12.86 -2.65 4.41
N TYR A 35 -12.24 -3.24 3.38
CA TYR A 35 -11.04 -4.06 3.52
C TYR A 35 -9.73 -3.26 3.52
N ALA A 36 -9.75 -1.98 3.17
CA ALA A 36 -8.58 -1.13 3.30
C ALA A 36 -8.20 -0.96 4.78
N VAL A 37 -7.08 -1.55 5.18
CA VAL A 37 -6.42 -1.46 6.49
C VAL A 37 -5.02 -0.85 6.39
N ARG A 38 -4.47 -0.71 5.19
CA ARG A 38 -3.14 -0.12 4.94
C ARG A 38 -3.23 1.22 4.20
N PRO A 39 -2.49 2.25 4.65
CA PRO A 39 -1.82 2.33 5.95
C PRO A 39 -2.84 2.41 7.11
N PRO A 40 -2.46 2.15 8.38
CA PRO A 40 -3.41 2.02 9.50
C PRO A 40 -4.38 3.20 9.68
N GLN A 41 -3.97 4.42 9.30
CA GLN A 41 -4.79 5.63 9.38
C GLN A 41 -5.95 5.69 8.37
N VAL A 42 -5.93 4.89 7.30
CA VAL A 42 -6.90 5.00 6.19
C VAL A 42 -8.35 4.94 6.68
N ARG A 43 -8.66 4.03 7.62
CA ARG A 43 -10.02 3.81 8.14
C ARG A 43 -10.56 4.98 8.97
N ARG A 44 -9.67 5.84 9.48
CA ARG A 44 -10.03 7.05 10.22
C ARG A 44 -10.21 8.24 9.29
N GLU A 45 -9.49 8.25 8.17
CA GLU A 45 -9.45 9.37 7.23
C GLU A 45 -10.50 9.29 6.14
N LYS A 46 -10.88 8.08 5.71
CA LYS A 46 -11.66 7.86 4.48
C LYS A 46 -12.99 7.12 4.76
N PRO A 47 -14.11 7.55 4.16
CA PRO A 47 -15.37 6.84 4.30
C PRO A 47 -15.33 5.50 3.56
N ARG A 48 -15.97 4.49 4.14
CA ARG A 48 -16.07 3.14 3.56
C ARG A 48 -17.31 3.01 2.69
N VAL A 49 -17.17 2.59 1.44
CA VAL A 49 -18.27 2.56 0.45
C VAL A 49 -18.51 1.20 -0.20
N SER A 50 -17.66 0.21 0.08
CA SER A 50 -17.82 -1.14 -0.43
C SER A 50 -17.35 -2.21 0.56
N ALA A 51 -17.82 -3.43 0.36
CA ALA A 51 -17.12 -4.65 0.74
C ALA A 51 -16.19 -5.06 -0.43
N PHE A 52 -15.84 -6.35 -0.53
CA PHE A 52 -14.99 -6.83 -1.62
C PHE A 52 -15.81 -7.18 -2.86
N THR A 53 -16.93 -7.90 -2.73
CA THR A 53 -17.79 -8.30 -3.87
C THR A 53 -19.07 -7.47 -4.01
N SER A 54 -19.26 -6.46 -3.16
CA SER A 54 -20.41 -5.56 -3.20
C SER A 54 -20.00 -4.12 -2.91
N ALA A 55 -20.69 -3.16 -3.54
CA ALA A 55 -20.50 -1.73 -3.32
C ALA A 55 -21.84 -1.04 -3.12
N ASP A 56 -21.88 -0.02 -2.28
CA ASP A 56 -23.01 0.89 -2.12
C ASP A 56 -22.92 1.95 -3.21
N ILE A 57 -23.50 1.66 -4.39
CA ILE A 57 -23.41 2.53 -5.57
C ILE A 57 -23.93 3.94 -5.28
N PRO A 58 -25.11 4.16 -4.65
CA PRO A 58 -25.54 5.49 -4.25
C PRO A 58 -24.52 6.24 -3.39
N LYS A 59 -23.89 5.56 -2.43
CA LYS A 59 -22.85 6.17 -1.60
C LYS A 59 -21.56 6.48 -2.36
N VAL A 60 -21.18 5.64 -3.33
CA VAL A 60 -20.07 5.93 -4.25
C VAL A 60 -20.38 7.18 -5.07
N LEU A 61 -21.57 7.28 -5.66
CA LEU A 61 -21.97 8.42 -6.48
C LEU A 61 -22.07 9.72 -5.68
N ALA A 62 -22.52 9.65 -4.42
CA ALA A 62 -22.57 10.80 -3.51
C ALA A 62 -21.18 11.38 -3.18
N LEU A 63 -20.09 10.63 -3.43
CA LEU A 63 -18.72 11.14 -3.32
C LEU A 63 -18.23 11.84 -4.59
N GLU A 64 -19.05 11.90 -5.65
CA GLU A 64 -18.70 12.55 -6.93
C GLU A 64 -17.31 12.14 -7.45
N PRO A 65 -17.02 10.83 -7.63
CA PRO A 65 -15.72 10.38 -8.10
C PRO A 65 -15.49 10.70 -9.57
N ASP A 66 -14.28 11.15 -9.90
CA ASP A 66 -13.79 11.26 -11.27
C ASP A 66 -13.35 9.90 -11.83
N LEU A 67 -12.90 9.02 -10.92
CA LEU A 67 -12.36 7.70 -11.21
C LEU A 67 -12.63 6.74 -10.06
N VAL A 68 -12.99 5.50 -10.39
CA VAL A 68 -13.02 4.38 -9.46
C VAL A 68 -11.93 3.38 -9.84
N LEU A 69 -11.09 3.01 -8.88
CA LEU A 69 -10.08 1.96 -9.02
C LEU A 69 -10.59 0.68 -8.36
N ILE A 70 -10.49 -0.44 -9.09
CA ILE A 70 -11.05 -1.72 -8.65
C ILE A 70 -10.10 -2.90 -8.96
N PHE A 71 -10.34 -4.01 -8.28
CA PHE A 71 -9.75 -5.33 -8.53
C PHE A 71 -10.64 -6.38 -7.87
N SER A 72 -11.07 -7.48 -8.50
CA SER A 72 -10.64 -8.15 -9.72
C SER A 72 -11.85 -8.44 -10.63
N ASP A 73 -11.78 -9.48 -11.46
CA ASP A 73 -12.93 -10.16 -12.09
C ASP A 73 -14.13 -10.40 -11.14
N LEU A 74 -13.88 -10.65 -9.85
CA LEU A 74 -14.93 -10.79 -8.82
C LEU A 74 -15.73 -9.49 -8.58
N GLN A 75 -15.20 -8.34 -9.00
CA GLN A 75 -15.86 -7.04 -8.95
C GLN A 75 -16.49 -6.62 -10.28
N ALA A 76 -16.53 -7.49 -11.31
CA ALA A 76 -17.05 -7.16 -12.64
C ALA A 76 -18.51 -6.65 -12.62
N GLY A 77 -19.35 -7.16 -11.71
CA GLY A 77 -20.71 -6.64 -11.51
C GLY A 77 -20.72 -5.17 -11.06
N ILE A 78 -19.84 -4.83 -10.11
CA ILE A 78 -19.67 -3.45 -9.61
C ILE A 78 -19.19 -2.54 -10.75
N VAL A 79 -18.25 -2.99 -11.59
CA VAL A 79 -17.80 -2.25 -12.77
C VAL A 79 -18.98 -1.94 -13.69
N ALA A 80 -19.79 -2.95 -14.02
CA ALA A 80 -20.92 -2.77 -14.92
C ALA A 80 -21.91 -1.73 -14.39
N ASP A 81 -22.20 -1.75 -13.09
CA ASP A 81 -23.12 -0.81 -12.45
C ASP A 81 -22.56 0.62 -12.41
N LEU A 82 -21.27 0.80 -12.09
CA LEU A 82 -20.62 2.10 -12.09
C LEU A 82 -20.52 2.72 -13.50
N VAL A 83 -20.19 1.90 -14.51
CA VAL A 83 -20.12 2.35 -15.90
C VAL A 83 -21.50 2.74 -16.42
N ARG A 84 -22.56 1.98 -16.09
CA ARG A 84 -23.95 2.38 -16.42
C ARG A 84 -24.36 3.69 -15.74
N ALA A 85 -23.82 3.97 -14.55
CA ALA A 85 -24.01 5.23 -13.85
C ALA A 85 -23.11 6.38 -14.38
N GLY A 86 -22.33 6.15 -15.45
CA GLY A 86 -21.50 7.16 -16.09
C GLY A 86 -20.15 7.42 -15.40
N VAL A 87 -19.75 6.59 -14.44
CA VAL A 87 -18.48 6.73 -13.71
C VAL A 87 -17.35 6.05 -14.48
N ALA A 88 -16.21 6.72 -14.61
CA ALA A 88 -15.02 6.09 -15.16
C ALA A 88 -14.44 5.08 -14.16
N VAL A 89 -14.16 3.88 -14.65
CA VAL A 89 -13.59 2.80 -13.86
C VAL A 89 -12.30 2.33 -14.52
N HIS A 90 -11.25 2.15 -13.72
CA HIS A 90 -10.08 1.39 -14.13
C HIS A 90 -10.05 0.08 -13.34
N ALA A 91 -10.04 -1.04 -14.07
CA ALA A 91 -10.04 -2.36 -13.48
C ALA A 91 -8.70 -3.06 -13.63
N PHE A 92 -8.08 -3.37 -12.49
CA PHE A 92 -6.92 -4.24 -12.42
C PHE A 92 -7.36 -5.69 -12.31
N ASN A 93 -6.55 -6.59 -12.85
CA ASN A 93 -6.79 -8.02 -12.79
C ASN A 93 -5.50 -8.85 -12.89
N HIS A 94 -4.38 -8.29 -12.42
CA HIS A 94 -3.09 -8.98 -12.42
C HIS A 94 -3.07 -10.18 -11.47
N ARG A 95 -2.19 -11.14 -11.75
CA ARG A 95 -2.07 -12.41 -11.01
C ARG A 95 -0.62 -12.79 -10.70
N ASP A 96 0.32 -11.92 -11.02
CA ASP A 96 1.77 -12.11 -10.91
C ASP A 96 2.45 -10.85 -10.34
N VAL A 97 3.71 -10.98 -9.96
CA VAL A 97 4.53 -9.89 -9.40
C VAL A 97 4.76 -8.78 -10.43
N ALA A 98 4.99 -9.16 -11.69
CA ALA A 98 5.12 -8.20 -12.79
C ALA A 98 3.88 -7.30 -12.92
N GLY A 99 2.69 -7.88 -12.78
CA GLY A 99 1.43 -7.14 -12.79
C GLY A 99 1.24 -6.25 -11.56
N ILE A 100 1.76 -6.61 -10.38
CA ILE A 100 1.79 -5.71 -9.20
C ILE A 100 2.61 -4.45 -9.53
N LEU A 101 3.79 -4.63 -10.11
CA LEU A 101 4.69 -3.53 -10.50
C LEU A 101 4.05 -2.66 -11.60
N ALA A 102 3.40 -3.30 -12.58
CA ALA A 102 2.65 -2.60 -13.63
C ALA A 102 1.45 -1.82 -13.07
N MET A 103 0.75 -2.36 -12.06
CA MET A 103 -0.34 -1.67 -11.35
C MET A 103 0.18 -0.41 -10.67
N ILE A 104 1.31 -0.48 -9.94
CA ILE A 104 1.93 0.69 -9.29
C ILE A 104 2.24 1.78 -10.32
N ARG A 105 2.91 1.42 -11.42
CA ARG A 105 3.25 2.34 -12.52
C ARG A 105 1.99 2.94 -13.15
N THR A 106 0.95 2.13 -13.35
CA THR A 106 -0.33 2.57 -13.93
C THR A 106 -1.05 3.55 -13.02
N VAL A 107 -1.14 3.27 -11.71
CA VAL A 107 -1.72 4.21 -10.73
C VAL A 107 -0.95 5.52 -10.73
N GLY A 108 0.38 5.48 -10.74
CA GLY A 108 1.24 6.67 -10.86
C GLY A 108 0.97 7.47 -12.12
N ALA A 109 0.82 6.81 -13.27
CA ALA A 109 0.51 7.47 -14.53
C ALA A 109 -0.87 8.13 -14.53
N LEU A 110 -1.88 7.47 -13.92
CA LEU A 110 -3.23 8.01 -13.81
C LEU A 110 -3.28 9.32 -13.01
N VAL A 111 -2.41 9.48 -12.01
CA VAL A 111 -2.39 10.67 -11.12
C VAL A 111 -1.24 11.65 -11.40
N GLU A 112 -0.56 11.52 -12.54
CA GLU A 112 0.62 12.32 -12.93
C GLU A 112 1.79 12.25 -11.92
N ALA A 113 1.95 11.12 -11.23
CA ALA A 113 3.06 10.82 -10.32
C ALA A 113 4.00 9.76 -10.89
N ARG A 114 4.28 9.81 -12.21
CA ARG A 114 5.05 8.79 -12.94
C ARG A 114 6.42 8.53 -12.34
N ASP A 115 7.22 9.57 -12.11
CA ASP A 115 8.59 9.43 -11.60
C ASP A 115 8.62 8.79 -10.20
N LYS A 116 7.67 9.16 -9.34
CA LYS A 116 7.53 8.55 -8.00
C LYS A 116 7.14 7.08 -8.10
N ALA A 117 6.21 6.74 -9.00
CA ALA A 117 5.77 5.37 -9.19
C ALA A 117 6.84 4.49 -9.83
N GLU A 118 7.63 5.03 -10.76
CA GLU A 118 8.78 4.34 -11.32
C GLU A 118 9.84 4.10 -10.24
N ALA A 119 10.20 5.12 -9.46
CA ALA A 119 11.15 4.95 -8.35
C ALA A 119 10.68 3.90 -7.33
N LEU A 120 9.38 3.86 -7.01
CA LEU A 120 8.80 2.86 -6.13
C LEU A 120 8.89 1.44 -6.73
N ALA A 121 8.47 1.28 -7.98
CA ALA A 121 8.47 -0.01 -8.66
C ALA A 121 9.91 -0.54 -8.86
N ALA A 122 10.84 0.30 -9.29
CA ALA A 122 12.26 -0.04 -9.42
C ALA A 122 12.87 -0.44 -8.06
N GLY A 123 12.52 0.27 -6.98
CA GLY A 123 12.95 -0.10 -5.63
C GLY A 123 12.44 -1.49 -5.19
N TYR A 124 11.23 -1.87 -5.60
CA TYR A 124 10.72 -3.22 -5.36
C TYR A 124 11.39 -4.27 -6.26
N GLU A 125 11.66 -3.95 -7.53
CA GLU A 125 12.41 -4.83 -8.43
C GLU A 125 13.81 -5.13 -7.87
N ASP A 126 14.52 -4.10 -7.41
CA ASP A 126 15.84 -4.23 -6.76
C ASP A 126 15.76 -5.08 -5.48
N ARG A 127 14.74 -4.86 -4.64
CA ARG A 127 14.52 -5.68 -3.44
C ARG A 127 14.34 -7.15 -3.81
N LEU A 128 13.46 -7.44 -4.76
CA LEU A 128 13.18 -8.82 -5.20
C LEU A 128 14.44 -9.49 -5.75
N ALA A 129 15.25 -8.76 -6.53
CA ALA A 129 16.53 -9.24 -7.04
C ALA A 129 17.55 -9.53 -5.93
N GLN A 130 17.63 -8.67 -4.91
CA GLN A 130 18.48 -8.88 -3.73
C GLN A 130 18.05 -10.10 -2.93
N VAL A 131 16.75 -10.28 -2.68
CA VAL A 131 16.21 -11.47 -2.00
C VAL A 131 16.55 -12.73 -2.79
N ALA A 132 16.29 -12.74 -4.09
CA ALA A 132 16.61 -13.86 -4.95
C ALA A 132 18.12 -14.18 -4.92
N ALA A 133 18.98 -13.17 -4.92
CA ALA A 133 20.42 -13.35 -4.82
C ALA A 133 20.85 -13.95 -3.47
N GLN A 134 20.24 -13.54 -2.35
CA GLN A 134 20.50 -14.10 -1.01
C GLN A 134 20.03 -15.55 -0.86
N ALA A 135 18.99 -15.94 -1.58
CA ALA A 135 18.48 -17.31 -1.59
C ALA A 135 19.33 -18.27 -2.45
N ARG A 136 20.16 -17.76 -3.37
CA ARG A 136 21.00 -18.60 -4.26
C ARG A 136 21.95 -19.50 -3.45
N GLY A 137 22.03 -20.77 -3.84
CA GLY A 137 22.91 -21.76 -3.24
C GLY A 137 22.45 -22.28 -1.87
N ARG A 138 21.31 -21.81 -1.35
CA ARG A 138 20.69 -22.36 -0.13
C ARG A 138 19.74 -23.51 -0.49
N PRO A 139 19.56 -24.50 0.39
CA PRO A 139 18.52 -25.51 0.23
C PRO A 139 17.15 -24.84 0.10
N ARG A 140 16.33 -25.32 -0.83
CA ARG A 140 15.02 -24.76 -1.12
C ARG A 140 13.95 -25.66 -0.48
N PRO A 141 13.38 -25.28 0.68
CA PRO A 141 12.37 -26.11 1.34
C PRO A 141 11.10 -26.17 0.48
N ARG A 142 10.43 -27.33 0.49
CA ARG A 142 9.11 -27.48 -0.12
C ARG A 142 8.06 -26.71 0.69
N VAL A 143 7.35 -25.80 0.04
CA VAL A 143 6.37 -24.90 0.66
C VAL A 143 4.99 -25.21 0.10
N TYR A 144 4.06 -25.55 0.99
CA TYR A 144 2.63 -25.51 0.68
C TYR A 144 2.05 -24.21 1.21
N PHE A 145 1.44 -23.41 0.34
CA PHE A 145 0.69 -22.24 0.76
C PHE A 145 -0.81 -22.52 0.67
N GLU A 146 -1.50 -22.40 1.79
CA GLU A 146 -2.93 -22.59 1.95
C GLU A 146 -3.67 -21.24 1.96
N GLU A 147 -4.29 -20.91 0.82
CA GLU A 147 -5.14 -19.72 0.68
C GLU A 147 -6.52 -19.90 1.33
N TRP A 148 -6.98 -21.15 1.46
CA TRP A 148 -8.26 -21.47 2.09
C TRP A 148 -8.28 -22.88 2.66
N ASP A 149 -9.02 -23.10 3.75
CA ASP A 149 -9.03 -24.38 4.46
C ASP A 149 -10.10 -25.37 4.01
N GLU A 150 -11.20 -24.89 3.41
CA GLU A 150 -12.30 -25.76 2.99
C GLU A 150 -13.12 -25.18 1.80
N PRO A 151 -12.99 -25.74 0.58
CA PRO A 151 -12.00 -26.75 0.18
C PRO A 151 -10.56 -26.22 0.32
N LEU A 152 -9.57 -27.13 0.30
CA LEU A 152 -8.16 -26.71 0.32
C LEU A 152 -7.83 -25.99 -0.98
N ILE A 153 -7.43 -24.73 -0.90
CA ILE A 153 -7.04 -23.92 -2.06
C ILE A 153 -5.55 -23.60 -1.93
N SER A 154 -4.76 -24.02 -2.92
CA SER A 154 -3.33 -23.71 -3.05
C SER A 154 -3.12 -22.25 -3.45
N CYS A 155 -1.87 -21.77 -3.50
CA CYS A 155 -1.62 -20.34 -3.74
C CYS A 155 -1.84 -19.87 -5.19
N ILE A 156 -2.06 -18.56 -5.30
CA ILE A 156 -2.17 -17.82 -6.56
C ILE A 156 -0.79 -17.41 -7.08
N GLY A 157 -0.69 -17.09 -8.37
CA GLY A 157 0.54 -16.76 -9.09
C GLY A 157 1.57 -15.95 -8.29
N TRP A 158 1.25 -14.70 -7.94
CA TRP A 158 2.20 -13.82 -7.24
C TRP A 158 2.73 -14.40 -5.92
N VAL A 159 1.92 -15.17 -5.19
CA VAL A 159 2.36 -15.83 -3.95
C VAL A 159 3.35 -16.95 -4.26
N SER A 160 3.07 -17.77 -5.28
CA SER A 160 4.00 -18.79 -5.77
C SER A 160 5.33 -18.15 -6.22
N GLU A 161 5.28 -17.03 -6.93
CA GLU A 161 6.48 -16.30 -7.35
C GLU A 161 7.29 -15.79 -6.15
N LEU A 162 6.63 -15.21 -5.16
CA LEU A 162 7.29 -14.70 -3.95
C LEU A 162 7.90 -15.82 -3.11
N VAL A 163 7.24 -16.98 -3.01
CA VAL A 163 7.83 -18.19 -2.40
C VAL A 163 9.11 -18.58 -3.12
N ARG A 164 9.09 -18.62 -4.46
CA ARG A 164 10.27 -18.97 -5.26
C ARG A 164 11.41 -17.97 -5.12
N ILE A 165 11.09 -16.67 -5.17
CA ILE A 165 12.02 -15.56 -4.97
C ILE A 165 12.66 -15.64 -3.59
N ALA A 166 11.86 -15.91 -2.55
CA ALA A 166 12.33 -16.04 -1.18
C ALA A 166 13.20 -17.28 -0.95
N GLY A 167 13.29 -18.22 -1.89
CA GLY A 167 14.12 -19.41 -1.75
C GLY A 167 13.38 -20.70 -1.43
N GLY A 168 12.05 -20.71 -1.40
CA GLY A 168 11.25 -21.93 -1.24
C GLY A 168 10.81 -22.50 -2.58
N ASP A 169 10.44 -23.78 -2.61
CA ASP A 169 9.81 -24.43 -3.76
C ASP A 169 8.32 -24.63 -3.48
N ASP A 170 7.46 -23.93 -4.22
CA ASP A 170 6.02 -24.20 -4.23
C ASP A 170 5.79 -25.66 -4.64
N VAL A 171 4.95 -26.37 -3.89
CA VAL A 171 4.64 -27.78 -4.17
C VAL A 171 3.56 -27.99 -5.24
N PHE A 172 2.85 -26.93 -5.65
CA PHE A 172 1.85 -26.97 -6.74
C PHE A 172 2.05 -25.85 -7.78
N PRO A 173 3.27 -25.68 -8.34
CA PRO A 173 3.57 -24.56 -9.23
C PRO A 173 2.71 -24.56 -10.50
N GLU A 174 2.23 -25.71 -10.95
CA GLU A 174 1.34 -25.86 -12.11
C GLU A 174 -0.05 -25.24 -11.90
N LEU A 175 -0.47 -25.05 -10.65
CA LEU A 175 -1.75 -24.43 -10.31
C LEU A 175 -1.64 -22.92 -10.17
N ALA A 176 -0.43 -22.37 -10.03
CA ALA A 176 -0.20 -20.95 -9.77
C ALA A 176 -0.72 -20.04 -10.90
N ASP A 177 -0.71 -20.52 -12.15
CA ASP A 177 -1.21 -19.79 -13.32
C ASP A 177 -2.75 -19.79 -13.42
N GLN A 178 -3.45 -20.58 -12.59
CA GLN A 178 -4.91 -20.62 -12.59
C GLN A 178 -5.49 -19.40 -11.87
N ALA A 179 -6.16 -18.53 -12.61
CA ALA A 179 -6.68 -17.27 -12.07
C ALA A 179 -7.80 -17.45 -11.03
N ALA A 180 -8.63 -18.49 -11.17
CA ALA A 180 -9.78 -18.70 -10.29
C ALA A 180 -9.47 -19.68 -9.15
N ALA A 181 -9.92 -19.34 -7.95
CA ALA A 181 -9.68 -20.13 -6.73
C ALA A 181 -10.16 -21.59 -6.85
N LYS A 182 -11.26 -21.83 -7.57
CA LYS A 182 -11.81 -23.19 -7.81
C LYS A 182 -10.86 -24.09 -8.59
N ASP A 183 -10.03 -23.52 -9.46
CA ASP A 183 -9.11 -24.25 -10.33
C ASP A 183 -7.75 -24.51 -9.63
N ARG A 184 -7.61 -24.01 -8.39
CA ARG A 184 -6.48 -24.21 -7.49
C ARG A 184 -6.82 -25.10 -6.29
N ILE A 185 -8.00 -25.72 -6.30
CA ILE A 185 -8.43 -26.67 -5.28
C ILE A 185 -7.55 -27.92 -5.35
N VAL A 186 -6.97 -28.31 -4.21
CA VAL A 186 -6.12 -29.49 -4.09
C VAL A 186 -6.76 -30.55 -3.19
N ALA A 187 -6.55 -31.82 -3.53
CA ALA A 187 -6.94 -32.92 -2.66
C ALA A 187 -6.02 -32.98 -1.43
N PRO A 188 -6.51 -33.30 -0.22
CA PRO A 188 -5.66 -33.49 0.96
C PRO A 188 -4.52 -34.50 0.74
N GLN A 189 -4.78 -35.54 -0.05
CA GLN A 189 -3.79 -36.57 -0.41
C GLN A 189 -2.66 -36.03 -1.29
N ALA A 190 -2.93 -35.02 -2.12
CA ALA A 190 -1.90 -34.36 -2.91
C ALA A 190 -0.93 -33.58 -2.00
N VAL A 191 -1.45 -32.90 -0.97
CA VAL A 191 -0.62 -32.20 0.04
C VAL A 191 0.24 -33.19 0.83
N LEU A 192 -0.34 -34.34 1.21
CA LEU A 192 0.39 -35.42 1.88
C LEU A 192 1.55 -35.95 1.02
N ALA A 193 1.28 -36.26 -0.25
CA ALA A 193 2.28 -36.75 -1.18
C ALA A 193 3.39 -35.71 -1.47
N ALA A 194 3.02 -34.43 -1.53
CA ALA A 194 3.97 -33.33 -1.68
C ALA A 194 4.91 -33.18 -0.47
N ALA A 195 4.49 -33.65 0.72
CA ALA A 195 5.24 -33.64 1.98
C ALA A 195 5.94 -32.29 2.25
N PRO A 196 5.20 -31.17 2.34
CA PRO A 196 5.80 -29.84 2.52
C PRO A 196 6.62 -29.76 3.82
N GLU A 197 7.73 -29.03 3.75
CA GLU A 197 8.60 -28.71 4.89
C GLU A 197 8.18 -27.43 5.60
N VAL A 198 7.45 -26.56 4.90
CA VAL A 198 6.81 -25.36 5.45
C VAL A 198 5.38 -25.30 4.96
N ILE A 199 4.43 -25.04 5.86
CA ILE A 199 3.07 -24.66 5.50
C ILE A 199 2.89 -23.17 5.81
N LEU A 200 2.65 -22.39 4.78
CA LEU A 200 2.19 -21.01 4.91
C LEU A 200 0.67 -21.01 4.80
N ALA A 201 -0.02 -20.24 5.62
CA ALA A 201 -1.48 -20.18 5.58
C ALA A 201 -1.97 -18.74 5.68
N SER A 202 -2.97 -18.41 4.87
CA SER A 202 -3.65 -17.13 4.91
C SER A 202 -5.11 -17.32 4.50
N TRP A 203 -6.06 -17.19 5.43
CA TRP A 203 -7.48 -17.38 5.12
C TRP A 203 -8.19 -16.02 5.04
N CYS A 204 -8.60 -15.62 3.84
CA CYS A 204 -9.21 -14.29 3.64
C CYS A 204 -10.45 -14.07 4.53
N GLY A 205 -10.40 -13.10 5.44
CA GLY A 205 -11.52 -12.78 6.33
C GLY A 205 -11.70 -13.75 7.50
N LYS A 206 -10.77 -14.69 7.73
CA LYS A 206 -10.79 -15.66 8.82
C LYS A 206 -9.40 -15.78 9.46
N MET A 207 -9.33 -15.94 10.78
CA MET A 207 -8.06 -16.19 11.45
C MET A 207 -7.57 -17.61 11.16
N VAL A 208 -6.30 -17.77 10.82
CA VAL A 208 -5.70 -19.10 10.66
C VAL A 208 -5.59 -19.77 12.02
N VAL A 209 -5.92 -21.06 12.07
CA VAL A 209 -5.77 -21.89 13.27
C VAL A 209 -4.80 -23.03 12.95
N PRO A 210 -3.49 -22.88 13.25
CA PRO A 210 -2.47 -23.88 12.90
C PRO A 210 -2.78 -25.28 13.44
N SER A 211 -3.37 -25.37 14.64
CA SER A 211 -3.78 -26.65 15.22
C SER A 211 -4.86 -27.37 14.41
N ARG A 212 -5.73 -26.64 13.70
CA ARG A 212 -6.73 -27.22 12.78
C ARG A 212 -6.08 -27.79 11.53
N ILE A 213 -5.00 -27.18 11.04
CA ILE A 213 -4.19 -27.70 9.93
C ILE A 213 -3.45 -28.97 10.38
N ALA A 214 -2.78 -28.92 11.53
CA ALA A 214 -2.01 -30.02 12.10
C ALA A 214 -2.87 -31.26 12.44
N SER A 215 -4.13 -31.07 12.83
CA SER A 215 -5.03 -32.16 13.21
C SER A 215 -5.80 -32.81 12.05
N ARG A 216 -5.55 -32.39 10.80
CA ARG A 216 -6.20 -33.00 9.65
C ARG A 216 -5.84 -34.49 9.53
N PRO A 217 -6.81 -35.37 9.17
CA PRO A 217 -6.55 -36.80 9.06
C PRO A 217 -5.37 -37.12 8.13
N GLY A 218 -4.40 -37.87 8.66
CA GLY A 218 -3.19 -38.29 7.94
C GLY A 218 -2.06 -37.25 7.90
N TRP A 219 -2.26 -36.02 8.38
CA TRP A 219 -1.27 -34.94 8.29
C TRP A 219 -0.19 -34.99 9.37
N SER A 220 -0.28 -35.92 10.35
CA SER A 220 0.69 -36.06 11.44
C SER A 220 2.12 -36.30 10.96
N ASP A 221 2.29 -36.87 9.76
CA ASP A 221 3.58 -37.27 9.21
C ASP A 221 4.14 -36.24 8.20
N ILE A 222 3.40 -35.16 7.93
CA ILE A 222 3.90 -34.07 7.07
C ILE A 222 5.07 -33.39 7.79
N PRO A 223 6.24 -33.20 7.12
CA PRO A 223 7.41 -32.60 7.76
C PRO A 223 7.14 -31.25 8.44
N ALA A 224 6.37 -30.37 7.80
CA ALA A 224 5.96 -29.10 8.39
C ALA A 224 5.12 -29.25 9.67
N VAL A 225 4.27 -30.28 9.76
CA VAL A 225 3.46 -30.55 10.96
C VAL A 225 4.34 -31.09 12.08
N VAL A 226 5.18 -32.08 11.79
CA VAL A 226 6.13 -32.68 12.74
C VAL A 226 7.07 -31.64 13.34
N GLN A 227 7.57 -30.72 12.50
CA GLN A 227 8.53 -29.69 12.91
C GLN A 227 7.87 -28.41 13.44
N GLY A 228 6.53 -28.33 13.48
CA GLY A 228 5.81 -27.13 13.91
C GLY A 228 5.98 -25.92 12.98
N ARG A 229 6.25 -26.13 11.70
CA ARG A 229 6.47 -25.10 10.67
C ARG A 229 5.19 -24.75 9.90
N ILE A 230 4.12 -24.48 10.65
CA ILE A 230 2.84 -23.95 10.12
C ILE A 230 2.77 -22.47 10.51
N VAL A 231 2.88 -21.58 9.53
CA VAL A 231 3.02 -20.13 9.76
C VAL A 231 1.85 -19.39 9.13
N GLU A 232 1.16 -18.57 9.92
CA GLU A 232 0.13 -17.65 9.40
C GLU A 232 0.81 -16.42 8.79
N ILE A 233 0.38 -16.05 7.58
CA ILE A 233 0.64 -14.74 6.99
C ILE A 233 -0.71 -14.01 6.86
N LYS A 234 -0.81 -12.82 7.48
CA LYS A 234 -2.06 -12.05 7.46
C LYS A 234 -2.46 -11.70 6.03
N SER A 235 -3.73 -11.90 5.68
CA SER A 235 -4.22 -11.70 4.30
C SER A 235 -3.94 -10.31 3.71
N PRO A 236 -4.04 -9.18 4.44
CA PRO A 236 -3.66 -7.87 3.92
C PRO A 236 -2.19 -7.76 3.50
N LEU A 237 -1.33 -8.66 3.98
CA LEU A 237 0.10 -8.64 3.63
C LEU A 237 0.42 -9.48 2.40
N ILE A 238 -0.41 -10.47 2.03
CA ILE A 238 -0.01 -11.47 1.01
C ILE A 238 -1.10 -11.80 -0.02
N LEU A 239 -2.39 -11.69 0.34
CA LEU A 239 -3.51 -11.99 -0.57
C LEU A 239 -4.02 -10.76 -1.33
N GLN A 240 -3.44 -9.59 -1.10
CA GLN A 240 -3.66 -8.40 -1.93
C GLN A 240 -2.46 -8.25 -2.87
N PRO A 241 -2.65 -8.20 -4.19
CA PRO A 241 -1.52 -8.10 -5.13
C PRO A 241 -1.05 -6.64 -5.22
N GLY A 242 -0.43 -6.16 -4.14
CA GLY A 242 -0.03 -4.77 -3.95
C GLY A 242 1.35 -4.62 -3.30
N PRO A 243 1.74 -3.39 -2.94
CA PRO A 243 3.01 -3.10 -2.29
C PRO A 243 3.26 -3.95 -1.02
N ALA A 244 2.23 -4.22 -0.22
CA ALA A 244 2.32 -5.07 0.96
C ALA A 244 2.87 -6.49 0.66
N ALA A 245 2.48 -7.10 -0.45
CA ALA A 245 2.98 -8.43 -0.85
C ALA A 245 4.48 -8.42 -1.17
N LEU A 246 4.97 -7.33 -1.76
CA LEU A 246 6.39 -7.17 -2.12
C LEU A 246 7.27 -6.74 -0.93
N THR A 247 6.66 -6.45 0.23
CA THR A 247 7.33 -5.96 1.44
C THR A 247 7.01 -6.86 2.63
N ASP A 248 6.07 -6.47 3.49
CA ASP A 248 5.73 -7.20 4.73
C ASP A 248 5.30 -8.65 4.46
N GLY A 249 4.63 -8.92 3.33
CA GLY A 249 4.28 -10.26 2.88
C GLY A 249 5.51 -11.11 2.55
N LEU A 250 6.42 -10.57 1.73
CA LEU A 250 7.69 -11.22 1.40
C LEU A 250 8.56 -11.42 2.65
N ASP A 251 8.57 -10.46 3.58
CA ASP A 251 9.30 -10.57 4.84
C ASP A 251 8.75 -11.69 5.73
N ALA A 252 7.43 -11.87 5.75
CA ALA A 252 6.81 -12.99 6.45
C ALA A 252 7.21 -14.34 5.84
N ILE A 253 7.32 -14.43 4.51
CA ILE A 253 7.84 -15.63 3.82
C ILE A 253 9.31 -15.86 4.21
N LEU A 254 10.17 -14.83 4.11
CA LEU A 254 11.59 -14.94 4.46
C LEU A 254 11.79 -15.43 5.90
N GLN A 255 11.02 -14.89 6.86
CA GLN A 255 11.05 -15.35 8.25
C GLN A 255 10.65 -16.81 8.38
N ALA A 256 9.57 -17.23 7.72
CA ALA A 256 9.12 -18.63 7.74
C ALA A 256 10.15 -19.61 7.13
N LEU A 257 10.94 -19.13 6.17
CA LEU A 257 12.03 -19.90 5.54
C LEU A 257 13.36 -19.81 6.29
N GLY A 258 13.49 -18.96 7.33
CA GLY A 258 14.73 -18.76 8.08
C GLY A 258 15.78 -17.93 7.33
N HIS A 259 15.34 -17.03 6.46
CA HIS A 259 16.19 -16.09 5.74
C HIS A 259 16.26 -14.72 6.44
N PRO A 260 17.40 -14.01 6.34
CA PRO A 260 17.51 -12.66 6.89
C PRO A 260 16.59 -11.68 6.16
N LEU A 261 16.18 -10.62 6.86
CA LEU A 261 15.37 -9.54 6.28
C LEU A 261 16.25 -8.50 5.60
N LEU A 262 15.72 -7.90 4.53
CA LEU A 262 16.33 -6.76 3.85
C LEU A 262 15.78 -5.43 4.36
N GLU A 263 16.57 -4.37 4.24
CA GLU A 263 16.14 -3.00 4.55
C GLU A 263 14.91 -2.60 3.75
N ALA A 264 14.00 -1.84 4.37
CA ALA A 264 12.77 -1.40 3.74
C ALA A 264 13.02 -0.48 2.52
N VAL A 265 12.24 -0.67 1.46
CA VAL A 265 12.27 0.23 0.29
C VAL A 265 11.74 1.61 0.71
N PRO A 266 12.50 2.69 0.50
CA PRO A 266 12.06 4.03 0.86
C PRO A 266 10.80 4.44 0.10
N SER A 267 9.79 4.99 0.79
CA SER A 267 8.58 5.50 0.14
C SER A 267 8.82 6.87 -0.49
N PRO A 268 8.57 7.09 -1.79
CA PRO A 268 8.81 8.37 -2.46
C PRO A 268 7.95 9.53 -1.92
N GLY A 269 6.75 9.23 -1.42
CA GLY A 269 5.82 10.19 -0.84
C GLY A 269 6.02 10.49 0.64
N VAL A 270 6.84 9.68 1.34
CA VAL A 270 7.24 9.95 2.71
C VAL A 270 8.61 10.61 2.62
N VAL A 271 8.62 11.95 2.55
CA VAL A 271 9.82 12.68 2.98
C VAL A 271 10.10 12.16 4.38
N ARG A 272 11.25 11.48 4.58
CA ARG A 272 11.70 11.16 5.93
C ARG A 272 11.64 12.48 6.68
N GLN A 273 10.69 12.61 7.60
CA GLN A 273 10.95 13.46 8.74
C GLN A 273 12.12 12.77 9.41
N GLU A 274 13.35 13.11 9.02
CA GLU A 274 14.45 13.08 9.97
C GLU A 274 13.86 13.66 11.24
N ALA A 275 13.85 12.87 12.32
CA ALA A 275 13.41 13.31 13.62
C ALA A 275 14.02 14.68 13.81
N ALA A 276 13.18 15.72 13.75
CA ALA A 276 13.70 17.07 13.66
C ALA A 276 14.55 17.26 14.91
N SER A 277 15.83 17.58 14.74
CA SER A 277 16.65 17.92 15.89
C SER A 277 15.87 18.97 16.69
N PRO A 278 15.67 18.76 18.01
CA PRO A 278 14.93 19.71 18.81
C PRO A 278 15.55 21.09 18.61
N PRO A 279 14.75 22.16 18.61
CA PRO A 279 15.31 23.51 18.50
C PRO A 279 16.44 23.66 19.53
N PRO A 280 17.53 24.38 19.21
CA PRO A 280 18.74 24.44 20.04
C PRO A 280 18.55 25.14 21.40
N TRP A 281 17.31 25.41 21.80
CA TRP A 281 16.91 26.11 23.01
C TRP A 281 15.69 25.42 23.66
N PRO A 282 15.52 25.52 25.00
CA PRO A 282 14.45 24.81 25.73
C PRO A 282 13.05 25.36 25.44
N LEU A 283 12.13 24.46 25.06
CA LEU A 283 10.72 24.79 24.81
C LEU A 283 10.01 25.22 26.10
N THR A 284 9.92 26.53 26.35
CA THR A 284 9.02 27.10 27.38
C THR A 284 7.55 27.08 26.93
N GLU A 285 6.61 27.22 27.87
CA GLU A 285 5.15 27.27 27.62
C GLU A 285 4.71 28.32 26.59
N ARG A 286 5.50 29.38 26.35
CA ARG A 286 5.22 30.42 25.34
C ARG A 286 5.35 29.93 23.89
N HIS A 287 6.04 28.82 23.65
CA HIS A 287 6.35 28.33 22.29
C HIS A 287 5.28 27.41 21.68
N ARG A 288 4.15 27.21 22.37
CA ARG A 288 3.05 26.37 21.87
C ARG A 288 2.33 26.94 20.64
N THR A 289 2.64 28.17 20.22
CA THR A 289 1.76 28.87 19.26
C THR A 289 2.27 28.98 17.83
N LEU A 290 3.56 29.10 17.47
CA LEU A 290 4.02 28.89 16.07
C LEU A 290 5.53 28.70 15.99
N LEU A 291 5.94 27.53 15.49
CA LEU A 291 7.29 27.27 14.99
C LEU A 291 7.17 26.92 13.51
N LEU A 292 7.90 27.65 12.66
CA LEU A 292 8.00 27.37 11.24
C LEU A 292 9.43 26.91 10.94
N ARG A 293 9.61 25.72 10.35
CA ARG A 293 10.92 25.31 9.81
C ARG A 293 10.97 25.69 8.35
N VAL A 294 11.94 26.53 7.98
CA VAL A 294 12.19 26.94 6.60
C VAL A 294 13.39 26.12 6.07
N PRO A 295 13.29 25.48 4.90
CA PRO A 295 14.44 24.85 4.25
C PRO A 295 15.60 25.87 4.13
N ASP A 296 16.84 25.44 4.40
CA ASP A 296 18.07 26.24 4.36
C ASP A 296 18.21 27.39 5.39
N GLU A 297 17.14 27.83 6.04
CA GLU A 297 17.17 28.91 7.05
C GLU A 297 16.95 28.44 8.51
N GLY A 298 16.50 27.21 8.73
CA GLY A 298 16.34 26.63 10.07
C GLY A 298 14.99 26.93 10.74
N TRP A 299 14.97 26.97 12.08
CA TRP A 299 13.76 27.17 12.88
C TRP A 299 13.48 28.65 13.14
N ILE A 300 12.27 29.11 12.82
CA ILE A 300 11.83 30.49 13.01
C ILE A 300 10.63 30.54 13.97
N GLU A 301 10.72 31.38 14.99
CA GLU A 301 9.68 31.61 15.99
C GLU A 301 8.69 32.69 15.49
N GLY A 302 7.38 32.41 15.54
CA GLY A 302 6.35 33.28 14.96
C GLY A 302 6.29 34.72 15.50
N ALA A 303 6.88 35.00 16.67
CA ALA A 303 6.98 36.34 17.24
C ALA A 303 8.20 37.16 16.73
N ARG A 304 9.11 36.54 15.97
CA ARG A 304 10.35 37.15 15.46
C ARG A 304 10.33 37.46 13.96
N LEU A 305 9.23 37.21 13.26
CA LEU A 305 9.11 37.54 11.85
C LEU A 305 8.99 39.06 11.68
N ASP A 306 10.01 39.68 11.08
CA ASP A 306 9.94 41.07 10.66
C ASP A 306 9.00 41.27 9.46
N ALA A 307 8.62 42.52 9.18
CA ALA A 307 7.66 42.86 8.14
C ALA A 307 8.11 42.42 6.73
N ARG A 308 9.43 42.43 6.47
CA ARG A 308 10.01 42.06 5.17
C ARG A 308 9.90 40.55 4.94
N SER A 309 10.20 39.77 5.96
CA SER A 309 10.09 38.31 5.94
C SER A 309 8.63 37.88 5.75
N LEU A 310 7.70 38.54 6.46
CA LEU A 310 6.27 38.29 6.32
C LEU A 310 5.75 38.59 4.90
N GLU A 311 6.25 39.67 4.28
CA GLU A 311 5.89 40.04 2.92
C GLU A 311 6.41 39.03 1.88
N VAL A 312 7.65 38.53 2.06
CA VAL A 312 8.20 37.46 1.21
C VAL A 312 7.37 36.19 1.30
N LEU A 313 6.95 35.80 2.51
CA LEU A 313 6.15 34.60 2.75
C LEU A 313 4.72 34.71 2.16
N VAL A 314 4.11 35.90 2.24
CA VAL A 314 2.80 36.16 1.60
C VAL A 314 2.93 36.22 0.08
N ARG A 315 3.95 36.90 -0.46
CA ARG A 315 4.21 36.96 -1.92
C ARG A 315 4.50 35.58 -2.51
N ARG A 316 5.17 34.71 -1.76
CA ARG A 316 5.42 33.31 -2.14
C ARG A 316 4.21 32.40 -1.91
N GLY A 317 3.09 32.94 -1.43
CA GLY A 317 1.82 32.21 -1.28
C GLY A 317 1.79 31.26 -0.09
N TRP A 318 2.79 31.30 0.79
CA TRP A 318 2.90 30.40 1.95
C TRP A 318 1.95 30.82 3.10
N LEU A 319 1.42 32.04 3.04
CA LEU A 319 0.39 32.60 3.94
C LEU A 319 -0.66 33.33 3.08
N ARG A 320 -1.98 33.11 3.31
CA ARG A 320 -3.04 33.64 2.39
C ARG A 320 -4.06 34.65 2.94
N ARG A 321 -4.24 34.91 4.23
CA ARG A 321 -5.02 36.08 4.72
C ARG A 321 -4.82 36.36 6.21
N VAL A 322 -4.89 37.65 6.57
CA VAL A 322 -4.76 38.18 7.93
C VAL A 322 -6.12 38.70 8.39
N HIS A 323 -6.61 38.27 9.57
CA HIS A 323 -7.75 38.90 10.23
C HIS A 323 -7.31 39.51 11.56
N CYS A 324 -7.76 40.74 11.81
CA CYS A 324 -7.56 41.45 13.07
C CYS A 324 -8.62 41.00 14.08
N ASP A 325 -8.22 40.73 15.32
CA ASP A 325 -9.18 40.64 16.41
C ASP A 325 -9.73 42.06 16.76
N PRO A 326 -10.83 42.18 17.53
CA PRO A 326 -11.48 43.45 17.86
C PRO A 326 -10.61 44.44 18.68
N LEU A 327 -9.44 44.00 19.17
CA LEU A 327 -8.46 44.77 19.94
C LEU A 327 -7.15 45.01 19.16
N GLY A 328 -7.10 44.65 17.87
CA GLY A 328 -6.00 44.98 16.96
C GLY A 328 -4.73 44.13 17.11
N ARG A 329 -4.78 42.98 17.81
CA ARG A 329 -3.61 42.11 17.98
C ARG A 329 -3.57 40.98 16.95
N ARG A 330 -2.41 40.74 16.34
CA ARG A 330 -2.20 39.73 15.30
C ARG A 330 -2.00 38.34 15.92
N ARG A 331 -2.72 37.33 15.43
CA ARG A 331 -2.47 35.89 15.69
C ARG A 331 -2.42 35.13 14.36
N TYR A 332 -1.63 34.06 14.30
CA TYR A 332 -1.35 33.29 13.09
C TYR A 332 -1.82 31.85 13.29
N ASP A 333 -2.52 31.27 12.31
CA ASP A 333 -2.79 29.83 12.23
C ASP A 333 -2.40 29.37 10.82
N GLY A 334 -1.58 28.32 10.71
CA GLY A 334 -1.04 27.85 9.43
C GLY A 334 -1.31 26.37 9.19
N PHE A 335 -1.77 26.02 7.98
CA PHE A 335 -1.17 25.03 7.06
C PHE A 335 -1.96 24.99 5.75
N GLN A 336 -1.27 24.95 4.59
CA GLN A 336 -1.88 24.90 3.25
C GLN A 336 -1.74 23.52 2.59
N ARG A 337 -2.76 23.15 1.80
CA ARG A 337 -2.68 22.24 0.65
C ARG A 337 -3.26 22.94 -0.58
N THR A 338 -2.48 23.71 -1.34
CA THR A 338 -2.95 24.22 -2.62
C THR A 338 -1.92 24.09 -3.74
N ARG A 339 -2.45 23.82 -4.94
CA ARG A 339 -1.78 23.50 -6.21
C ARG A 339 -0.73 24.52 -6.65
N ALA A 340 -0.94 25.81 -6.36
CA ALA A 340 -0.02 26.88 -6.72
C ALA A 340 1.37 26.75 -6.06
N ALA A 341 1.46 26.14 -4.86
CA ALA A 341 2.72 25.92 -4.18
C ALA A 341 3.55 24.77 -4.81
N ARG A 342 2.89 23.83 -5.51
CA ARG A 342 3.57 22.72 -6.22
C ARG A 342 4.13 23.19 -7.57
N GLU A 343 3.42 24.07 -8.28
CA GLU A 343 3.82 24.53 -9.62
C GLU A 343 5.03 25.48 -9.59
N ALA A 344 5.20 26.28 -8.52
CA ALA A 344 6.31 27.23 -8.39
C ALA A 344 7.68 26.60 -8.04
N LEU A 345 7.71 25.36 -7.56
CA LEU A 345 8.94 24.66 -7.16
C LEU A 345 9.63 23.91 -8.33
N ALA A 346 9.00 23.83 -9.51
CA ALA A 346 9.41 22.89 -10.56
C ALA A 346 10.01 23.51 -11.85
N GLY A 347 10.24 24.83 -11.96
CA GLY A 347 10.71 25.41 -13.24
C GLY A 347 11.63 26.62 -13.10
N GLY A 348 12.93 26.41 -13.36
CA GLY A 348 13.99 27.42 -13.31
C GLY A 348 13.93 28.49 -14.43
N MET A 349 14.60 29.61 -14.15
CA MET A 349 14.69 30.81 -14.98
C MET A 349 15.36 30.60 -16.35
N PRO A 350 15.09 31.50 -17.31
CA PRO A 350 16.16 32.14 -18.09
C PRO A 350 16.26 33.64 -17.74
N SER A 351 17.51 34.11 -17.60
CA SER A 351 17.91 35.51 -17.37
C SER A 351 18.08 36.29 -18.69
N PRO A 352 18.38 37.60 -18.67
CA PRO A 352 17.88 38.68 -17.81
C PRO A 352 16.79 39.52 -18.48
#